data_AF-A0A9P6DE00-F1
#
_entry.id   AF-A0A9P6DE00-F1
#
_cell.length_a   1.000
_cell.length_b   1.000
_cell.length_c   1.000
_cell.angle_alpha   90.00
_cell.angle_beta   90.00
_cell.angle_gamma   90.00
#
_symmetry.space_group_name_H-M   'P 1'
#
loop_
_entity.id
_entity.type
_entity.pdbx_description
1 polymer ?
#
loop_
_entity_poly.entity_id
_entity_poly.type
_entity_poly.pdbx_seq_one_letter_code
_entity_poly.pdbx_strand_id
1 'polypeptide(L)' 'MADSPTPKTLLLPEILKKIFGLSGEGCNALNAHVCKDCSDEALSVIWHDVDAKKLFSLLSPLGTVLHIGFTRELEEED' A
#
# COMPACT_ATOMS: atom_id res chain seq x y z
N MET A 1 -33.96 -8.54 1.42
CA MET A 1 -33.01 -7.40 1.44
C MET A 1 -32.83 -7.00 0.00
N ALA A 2 -33.23 -5.78 -0.38
CA ALA A 2 -33.09 -5.32 -1.76
C ALA A 2 -31.61 -4.98 -1.99
N ASP A 3 -30.99 -5.67 -2.93
CA ASP A 3 -29.68 -5.29 -3.47
C ASP A 3 -29.82 -3.89 -4.07
N SER A 4 -29.24 -2.89 -3.41
CA SER A 4 -29.13 -1.57 -4.02
C SER A 4 -28.11 -1.70 -5.14
N PRO A 5 -28.43 -1.29 -6.38
CA PRO A 5 -27.48 -1.39 -7.47
C PRO A 5 -26.27 -0.53 -7.13
N THR A 6 -25.08 -1.15 -7.10
CA THR A 6 -23.82 -0.44 -6.89
C THR A 6 -23.77 0.73 -7.88
N PRO A 7 -23.56 1.98 -7.42
CA PRO A 7 -23.52 3.13 -8.30
C PRO A 7 -22.49 2.88 -9.40
N LYS A 8 -22.92 2.92 -10.67
CA LYS A 8 -22.06 2.61 -11.84
C LYS A 8 -20.76 3.42 -11.88
N THR A 9 -20.76 4.59 -11.27
CA THR A 9 -19.58 5.47 -11.14
C THR A 9 -18.46 4.85 -10.30
N LEU A 10 -18.78 4.01 -9.32
CA LEU A 10 -17.79 3.29 -8.50
C LEU A 10 -17.24 2.03 -9.20
N LEU A 11 -17.76 1.69 -10.38
CA LEU A 11 -17.21 0.63 -11.23
C LEU A 11 -16.10 1.14 -12.16
N LEU A 12 -15.81 2.45 -12.15
CA LEU A 12 -14.76 3.06 -12.97
C LEU A 12 -13.48 3.21 -12.14
N PRO A 13 -12.42 2.44 -12.45
CA PRO A 13 -11.17 2.49 -11.71
C PRO A 13 -10.55 3.89 -11.68
N GLU A 14 -10.69 4.66 -12.76
CA GLU A 14 -10.11 6.01 -12.88
C GLU A 14 -10.75 7.00 -11.90
N ILE A 15 -12.01 6.80 -11.54
CA ILE A 15 -12.71 7.62 -10.56
C ILE A 15 -12.26 7.25 -9.15
N LEU A 16 -12.19 5.95 -8.85
CA LEU A 16 -11.68 5.45 -7.57
C LEU A 16 -10.25 5.96 -7.33
N LYS A 17 -9.37 5.85 -8.33
CA LYS A 17 -7.99 6.34 -8.27
C LYS A 17 -7.90 7.82 -7.96
N LYS A 18 -8.76 8.66 -8.56
CA LYS A 18 -8.80 10.10 -8.26
C LYS A 18 -9.28 10.37 -6.83
N ILE A 19 -10.31 9.67 -6.37
CA ILE A 19 -10.83 9.81 -5.00
C ILE A 19 -9.76 9.40 -3.98
N PHE A 20 -9.11 8.25 -4.21
CA PHE A 20 -8.07 7.73 -3.33
C PHE A 20 -6.80 8.57 -3.38
N GLY A 21 -6.45 9.15 -4.54
CA GLY A 21 -5.35 10.10 -4.66
C GLY A 21 -5.55 11.40 -3.85
N LEU A 22 -6.79 11.76 -3.52
CA LEU A 22 -7.12 12.88 -2.64
C LEU A 22 -7.28 12.46 -1.17
N SER A 23 -7.28 11.16 -0.90
CA SER A 23 -7.45 10.59 0.44
C SER A 23 -6.09 10.33 1.10
N GLY A 24 -6.05 10.41 2.44
CA GLY A 24 -4.83 10.11 3.19
C GLY A 24 -4.47 8.62 3.19
N GLU A 25 -3.20 8.30 3.44
CA GLU A 25 -2.65 6.93 3.46
C GLU A 25 -3.44 5.99 4.39
N GLY A 26 -3.79 6.46 5.60
CA GLY A 26 -4.62 5.69 6.55
C GLY A 26 -6.06 5.48 6.10
N CYS A 27 -6.64 6.42 5.36
CA CYS A 27 -7.97 6.26 4.77
C CYS A 27 -7.93 5.26 3.62
N ASN A 28 -6.90 5.30 2.77
CA ASN A 28 -6.73 4.35 1.69
C ASN A 28 -6.48 2.93 2.20
N ALA A 29 -5.78 2.78 3.34
CA ALA A 29 -5.64 1.48 3.98
C ALA A 29 -7.01 0.89 4.37
N LEU A 30 -7.92 1.71 4.92
CA LEU A 30 -9.30 1.29 5.23
C LEU A 30 -10.09 0.99 3.96
N ASN A 31 -9.99 1.84 2.93
CA ASN A 31 -10.70 1.66 1.66
C ASN A 31 -10.31 0.36 0.96
N ALA A 32 -9.05 -0.08 1.10
CA ALA A 32 -8.57 -1.32 0.51
C ALA A 32 -9.30 -2.58 1.04
N HIS A 33 -9.96 -2.49 2.20
CA HIS A 33 -10.71 -3.62 2.78
C HIS A 33 -12.17 -3.74 2.29
N VAL A 34 -12.66 -2.82 1.46
CA VAL A 34 -14.09 -2.78 1.07
C VAL A 34 -14.44 -3.88 0.06
N CYS A 35 -13.75 -3.91 -1.07
CA CYS A 35 -13.94 -4.89 -2.14
C CYS A 35 -12.67 -4.98 -2.98
N LYS A 36 -12.63 -5.90 -3.96
CA LYS A 36 -11.47 -6.09 -4.83
C LYS A 36 -11.07 -4.82 -5.59
N ASP A 37 -12.02 -4.13 -6.20
CA ASP A 37 -11.73 -2.93 -7.00
C ASP A 37 -11.19 -1.78 -6.12
N CYS A 38 -11.75 -1.61 -4.92
CA CYS A 38 -11.23 -0.66 -3.95
C CYS A 38 -9.83 -1.06 -3.45
N SER A 39 -9.56 -2.35 -3.24
CA SER A 39 -8.24 -2.86 -2.89
C SER A 39 -7.21 -2.51 -3.95
N ASP A 40 -7.49 -2.86 -5.21
CA ASP A 40 -6.56 -2.68 -6.32
C ASP A 40 -6.21 -1.19 -6.50
N GLU A 41 -7.20 -0.30 -6.50
CA GLU A 41 -6.98 1.13 -6.69
C GLU A 41 -6.40 1.83 -5.46
N ALA A 42 -6.85 1.51 -4.24
CA ALA A 42 -6.34 2.15 -3.02
C ALA A 42 -4.88 1.76 -2.76
N LEU A 43 -4.53 0.48 -2.96
CA LEU A 43 -3.15 0.02 -2.86
C LEU A 43 -2.29 0.58 -4.00
N SER A 44 -2.82 0.73 -5.21
CA SER A 44 -2.09 1.39 -6.30
C SER A 44 -1.66 2.80 -5.90
N VAL A 45 -2.53 3.56 -5.22
CA VAL A 45 -2.19 4.91 -4.73
C VAL A 45 -1.16 4.86 -3.59
N ILE A 46 -1.35 3.99 -2.59
CA ILE A 46 -0.43 3.87 -1.44
C ILE A 46 0.99 3.51 -1.90
N TRP A 47 1.12 2.55 -2.83
CA TRP A 47 2.41 2.00 -3.24
C TRP A 47 3.02 2.69 -4.46
N HIS A 48 2.35 3.70 -5.04
CA HIS A 48 2.88 4.41 -6.23
C HIS A 48 4.21 5.11 -5.96
N ASP A 49 4.37 5.72 -4.78
CA ASP A 49 5.55 6.49 -4.39
C ASP A 49 5.85 6.31 -2.90
N VAL A 50 6.25 5.09 -2.53
CA VAL A 50 6.62 4.73 -1.16
C VAL A 50 8.12 4.88 -0.95
N ASP A 51 8.50 5.52 0.16
CA ASP A 51 9.91 5.59 0.60
C ASP A 51 10.46 4.17 0.82
N ALA A 52 11.62 3.88 0.24
CA ALA A 52 12.29 2.59 0.37
C ALA A 52 12.45 2.15 1.84
N LYS A 53 12.66 3.07 2.78
CA LYS A 53 12.73 2.78 4.22
C LYS A 53 11.42 2.19 4.75
N LYS A 54 10.26 2.73 4.34
CA LYS A 54 8.95 2.17 4.70
C LYS A 54 8.81 0.76 4.11
N LEU A 55 9.22 0.55 2.86
CA LEU A 55 9.15 -0.75 2.22
C LEU A 55 10.02 -1.80 2.96
N PHE A 56 11.28 -1.46 3.25
CA PHE A 56 12.18 -2.36 3.98
C PHE A 56 11.75 -2.59 5.43
N SER A 57 11.01 -1.66 6.04
CA SER A 57 10.44 -1.87 7.37
C SER A 57 9.42 -3.02 7.39
N LEU A 58 8.79 -3.37 6.26
CA LEU A 58 7.91 -4.54 6.17
C LEU A 58 8.67 -5.86 6.32
N LEU A 59 9.95 -5.86 5.95
CA LEU A 59 10.83 -7.01 6.13
C LEU A 59 11.43 -7.04 7.54
N SER A 60 11.12 -6.05 8.38
CA SER A 60 11.65 -6.01 9.74
C SER A 60 11.12 -7.19 10.54
N PRO A 61 11.98 -7.81 11.37
CA PRO A 61 11.51 -8.78 12.35
C PRO A 61 10.45 -8.10 13.22
N LEU A 62 9.29 -8.76 13.35
CA LEU A 62 8.16 -8.27 14.14
C LEU A 62 8.65 -7.84 15.54
N GLY A 63 8.63 -6.54 15.81
CA GLY A 63 9.04 -5.95 17.10
C GLY A 63 10.41 -5.27 17.15
N THR A 64 11.13 -5.10 16.03
CA THR A 64 12.42 -4.38 16.01
C THR A 64 12.45 -3.25 14.98
N VAL A 65 12.95 -2.07 15.38
CA VAL A 65 13.21 -0.94 14.47
C VAL A 65 14.57 -1.17 13.80
N LEU A 66 14.57 -1.38 12.48
CA LEU A 66 15.78 -1.62 11.70
C LEU A 66 16.57 -0.32 11.47
N HIS A 67 17.80 -0.26 11.99
CA HIS A 67 18.81 0.70 11.56
C HIS A 67 19.46 0.14 10.28
N ILE A 68 18.91 0.47 9.11
CA ILE A 68 19.34 -0.13 7.83
C ILE A 68 20.67 0.51 7.37
N GLY A 69 21.68 -0.33 7.14
CA GLY A 69 22.91 -0.01 6.41
C GLY A 69 23.46 -1.28 5.77
N PHE A 70 24.03 -1.19 4.56
CA PHE A 70 24.69 -2.32 3.90
C PHE A 70 26.18 -2.30 4.26
N THR A 71 26.61 -3.27 5.06
CA THR A 71 28.04 -3.57 5.24
C THR A 71 28.38 -4.80 4.41
N ARG A 72 29.30 -4.64 3.46
CA ARG A 72 29.91 -5.76 2.74
C ARG A 72 30.76 -6.54 3.72
N GLU A 73 30.39 -7.78 4.00
CA GLU A 73 31.28 -8.72 4.69
C GLU A 73 32.40 -9.07 3.71
N LEU A 74 33.64 -8.70 4.07
CA LEU A 74 34.83 -9.21 3.40
C LEU A 74 35.13 -10.54 4.06
N GLU A 75 34.97 -11.63 3.31
CA GLU A 75 35.52 -12.93 3.70
C GLU A 75 37.04 -12.75 3.83
N GLU A 76 37.59 -13.05 5.01
CA GLU A 76 39.03 -13.10 5.23
C GLU A 76 39.60 -14.24 4.36
N GLU A 77 40.42 -13.90 3.36
CA GLU A 77 41.25 -14.87 2.62
C GLU A 77 42.35 -15.42 3.55
N ASP A 78 42.55 -16.75 3.47
CA ASP A 78 43.36 -17.65 4.31
C ASP A 78 44.74 -17.15 4.82
#